data_AF-A0A0G4LX88-F1
#
_entry.id   AF-A0A0G4LX88-F1
#
_cell.length_a   1.000
_cell.length_b   1.000
_cell.length_c   1.000
_cell.angle_alpha   90.00
_cell.angle_beta   90.00
_cell.angle_gamma   90.00
#
_symmetry.space_group_name_H-M   'P 1'
#
loop_
_entity.id
_entity.type
_entity.pdbx_description
1 polymer ?
#
loop_
_entity_poly.entity_id
_entity_poly.type
_entity_poly.pdbx_seq_one_letter_code
_entity_poly.pdbx_strand_id
1 'polypeptide(L)'
;MTANTVHVKNIASATEDKEIRDFFSFCGKITSLDVTPAGEEKEATVTFEKETAAKTALLLNNTKLGSSHISVTSASGDASDDGSHFTKTDANRDTDEITQEEKPRTRIFAEYLAHGYVVGDATLQRAIELDSQHGISSRFLNTLQSLDQKYHATDRAKATDQSYGISARAQGLFGGLSSYFEQAASSPTGQKIVRFYEDSQRQVADIHAEARRLADLKKEQSGGSAYKASGLEKIFGKEKEKTVPPQTGETVGTAAPTQPDDSSSVPLSKPGGEKA
;
A
#
# COMPACT_ATOMS: atom_id res chain seq x y z
N MET A 1 -24.62 -13.13 -16.98
CA MET A 1 -23.88 -12.15 -17.82
C MET A 1 -24.42 -10.75 -17.53
N THR A 2 -24.09 -10.19 -16.36
CA THR A 2 -24.58 -8.88 -15.89
C THR A 2 -23.48 -8.07 -15.19
N ALA A 3 -22.25 -8.62 -15.10
CA ALA A 3 -21.14 -8.00 -14.38
C ALA A 3 -20.56 -6.76 -15.09
N ASN A 4 -20.85 -6.60 -16.38
CA ASN A 4 -20.45 -5.46 -17.20
C ASN A 4 -21.56 -4.41 -17.38
N THR A 5 -22.66 -4.52 -16.63
CA THR A 5 -23.81 -3.61 -16.72
C THR A 5 -24.01 -2.86 -15.40
N VAL A 6 -24.25 -1.56 -15.49
CA VAL A 6 -24.57 -0.69 -14.35
C VAL A 6 -25.89 0.02 -14.57
N HIS A 7 -26.63 0.25 -13.49
CA HIS A 7 -27.84 1.06 -13.46
C HIS A 7 -27.55 2.39 -12.79
N VAL A 8 -27.93 3.46 -13.47
CA VAL A 8 -27.72 4.83 -13.05
C VAL A 8 -29.08 5.46 -12.80
N LYS A 9 -29.25 6.05 -11.61
CA LYS A 9 -30.47 6.71 -11.16
C LYS A 9 -30.20 8.18 -10.85
N ASN A 10 -31.28 8.95 -10.70
CA ASN A 10 -31.24 10.38 -10.38
C ASN A 10 -30.48 11.22 -11.42
N ILE A 11 -30.71 10.93 -12.71
CA ILE A 11 -30.19 11.74 -13.80
C ILE A 11 -31.18 12.89 -14.04
N ALA A 12 -30.69 14.12 -14.15
CA ALA A 12 -31.56 15.26 -14.44
C ALA A 12 -32.27 15.09 -15.79
N SER A 13 -33.55 15.47 -15.85
CA SER A 13 -34.31 15.41 -17.10
C SER A 13 -33.71 16.28 -18.22
N ALA A 14 -32.97 17.33 -17.86
CA ALA A 14 -32.25 18.21 -18.79
C ALA A 14 -30.99 17.57 -19.40
N THR A 15 -30.45 16.51 -18.80
CA THR A 15 -29.24 15.84 -19.31
C THR A 15 -29.56 15.05 -20.58
N GLU A 16 -28.76 15.25 -21.62
CA GLU A 16 -28.92 14.56 -22.90
C GLU A 16 -28.25 13.17 -22.88
N ASP A 17 -28.79 12.23 -23.66
CA ASP A 17 -28.26 10.87 -23.77
C ASP A 17 -26.79 10.86 -24.22
N LYS A 18 -26.38 11.85 -25.03
CA LYS A 18 -24.99 12.04 -25.45
C LYS A 18 -24.08 12.39 -24.27
N GLU A 19 -24.54 13.26 -23.37
CA GLU A 19 -23.76 13.66 -22.18
C GLU A 19 -23.59 12.47 -21.22
N ILE A 20 -24.64 11.68 -21.03
CA ILE A 20 -24.58 10.43 -20.24
C ILE A 20 -23.54 9.49 -20.85
N ARG A 21 -23.59 9.30 -22.17
CA ARG A 21 -22.64 8.45 -22.89
C ARG A 21 -21.20 8.95 -22.76
N ASP A 22 -20.97 10.24 -22.96
CA ASP A 22 -19.64 10.84 -22.89
C ASP A 22 -19.08 10.73 -21.47
N PHE A 23 -19.90 10.95 -20.44
CA PHE A 23 -19.50 10.80 -19.04
C PHE A 23 -19.07 9.36 -18.70
N PHE A 24 -19.86 8.36 -19.07
CA PHE A 24 -19.50 6.97 -18.78
C PHE A 24 -18.43 6.41 -19.73
N SER A 25 -18.19 7.05 -20.88
CA SER A 25 -17.11 6.66 -21.79
C SER A 25 -15.72 6.81 -21.17
N PHE A 26 -15.55 7.70 -20.18
CA PHE A 26 -14.32 7.85 -19.42
C PHE A 26 -13.95 6.59 -18.62
N CYS A 27 -14.95 5.80 -18.22
CA CYS A 27 -14.74 4.52 -17.54
C CYS A 27 -14.36 3.40 -18.52
N GLY A 28 -14.80 3.50 -19.77
CA GLY A 28 -14.46 2.54 -20.82
C GLY A 28 -15.46 2.53 -21.97
N LYS A 29 -15.21 1.65 -22.94
CA LYS A 29 -16.04 1.54 -24.15
C LYS A 29 -17.43 0.97 -23.82
N ILE A 30 -18.46 1.77 -24.12
CA ILE A 30 -19.88 1.42 -23.94
C ILE A 30 -20.38 0.64 -25.15
N THR A 31 -21.03 -0.50 -24.91
CA THR A 31 -21.66 -1.35 -25.94
C THR A 31 -23.13 -1.01 -26.12
N SER A 32 -23.87 -0.78 -25.04
CA SER A 32 -25.26 -0.32 -25.07
C SER A 32 -25.54 0.72 -23.99
N LEU A 33 -26.42 1.67 -24.32
CA LEU A 33 -26.92 2.69 -23.40
C LEU A 33 -28.44 2.76 -23.61
N ASP A 34 -29.20 2.43 -22.57
CA ASP A 34 -30.65 2.45 -22.58
C ASP A 34 -31.13 3.44 -21.52
N VAL A 35 -31.74 4.54 -21.93
CA VAL A 35 -32.24 5.59 -21.03
C VAL A 35 -33.76 5.45 -20.91
N THR A 36 -34.23 5.30 -19.68
CA THR A 36 -35.65 5.18 -19.34
C THR A 36 -36.08 6.40 -18.52
N PRO A 37 -37.07 7.18 -18.98
CA PRO A 37 -37.61 8.28 -18.18
C PRO A 37 -38.39 7.72 -16.98
N ALA A 38 -38.10 8.23 -15.78
CA ALA A 38 -38.71 7.81 -14.51
C ALA A 38 -39.31 9.04 -13.79
N GLY A 39 -40.35 9.63 -14.39
CA GLY A 39 -41.03 10.80 -13.83
C GLY A 39 -40.24 12.09 -14.05
N GLU A 40 -39.83 12.76 -12.97
CA GLU A 40 -39.04 14.00 -13.01
C GLU A 40 -37.53 13.76 -13.22
N GLU A 41 -37.09 12.51 -13.08
CA GLU A 41 -35.71 12.05 -13.25
C GLU A 41 -35.62 11.01 -14.39
N LYS A 42 -34.40 10.76 -14.87
CA LYS A 42 -34.09 9.67 -15.81
C LYS A 42 -33.28 8.59 -15.11
N GLU A 43 -33.55 7.35 -15.50
CA GLU A 43 -32.70 6.21 -15.18
C GLU A 43 -32.00 5.75 -16.47
N ALA A 44 -30.78 5.22 -16.35
CA ALA A 44 -30.05 4.68 -17.49
C ALA A 44 -29.42 3.34 -17.15
N THR A 45 -29.44 2.41 -18.10
CA THR A 45 -28.71 1.15 -18.03
C THR A 45 -27.54 1.23 -19.02
N VAL A 46 -26.33 1.17 -18.49
CA VAL A 46 -25.10 1.26 -19.28
C VAL A 46 -24.42 -0.10 -19.29
N THR A 47 -24.22 -0.66 -20.47
CA THR A 47 -23.45 -1.90 -20.65
C THR A 47 -22.09 -1.58 -21.26
N PHE A 48 -21.04 -2.08 -20.64
CA PHE A 48 -19.65 -1.90 -21.07
C PHE A 48 -19.11 -3.13 -21.79
N GLU A 49 -18.09 -2.91 -22.62
CA GLU A 49 -17.37 -4.01 -23.28
C GLU A 49 -16.57 -4.86 -22.27
N LYS A 50 -16.10 -4.25 -21.17
CA LYS A 50 -15.29 -4.90 -20.14
C LYS A 50 -15.89 -4.72 -18.75
N GLU A 51 -15.82 -5.76 -17.93
CA GLU A 51 -16.25 -5.73 -16.51
C GLU A 51 -15.47 -4.68 -15.70
N THR A 52 -14.20 -4.46 -16.00
CA THR A 52 -13.37 -3.45 -15.33
C THR A 52 -13.94 -2.03 -15.47
N ALA A 53 -14.56 -1.74 -16.62
CA ALA A 53 -15.19 -0.44 -16.85
C ALA A 53 -16.45 -0.27 -15.99
N ALA A 54 -17.22 -1.33 -15.78
CA ALA A 54 -18.39 -1.31 -14.91
C ALA A 54 -17.99 -1.02 -13.44
N LYS A 55 -16.90 -1.63 -12.96
CA LYS A 55 -16.35 -1.33 -11.62
C LYS A 55 -15.92 0.14 -11.48
N THR A 56 -15.22 0.68 -12.48
CA THR A 56 -14.84 2.10 -12.45
C THR A 56 -16.05 3.04 -12.54
N ALA A 57 -17.13 2.63 -13.22
CA ALA A 57 -18.37 3.40 -13.25
C ALA A 57 -19.10 3.37 -11.90
N LEU A 58 -19.01 2.26 -11.15
CA LEU A 58 -19.55 2.16 -9.80
C LEU A 58 -18.87 3.13 -8.82
N LEU A 59 -17.58 3.41 -9.01
CA LEU A 59 -16.85 4.46 -8.27
C LEU A 59 -17.39 5.88 -8.55
N LEU A 60 -18.15 6.09 -9.62
CA LEU A 60 -18.79 7.36 -9.93
C LEU A 60 -20.15 7.54 -9.23
N ASN A 61 -20.48 6.69 -8.26
CA ASN A 61 -21.66 6.88 -7.40
C ASN A 61 -21.56 8.22 -6.64
N ASN A 62 -22.66 8.96 -6.56
CA ASN A 62 -22.76 10.31 -5.99
C ASN A 62 -21.90 11.38 -6.69
N THR A 63 -21.53 11.17 -7.95
CA THR A 63 -20.86 12.21 -8.74
C THR A 63 -21.86 13.16 -9.40
N LYS A 64 -21.42 14.37 -9.72
CA LYS A 64 -22.28 15.39 -10.34
C LYS A 64 -22.32 15.19 -11.86
N LEU A 65 -23.53 14.97 -12.40
CA LEU A 65 -23.80 14.94 -13.83
C LEU A 65 -24.84 16.01 -14.17
N GLY A 66 -24.41 17.07 -14.85
CA GLY A 66 -25.25 18.25 -15.08
C GLY A 66 -25.58 18.97 -13.77
N SER A 67 -26.86 19.02 -13.40
CA SER A 67 -27.35 19.63 -12.15
C SER A 67 -27.64 18.64 -11.03
N SER A 68 -27.65 17.33 -11.30
CA SER A 68 -28.02 16.29 -10.31
C SER A 68 -26.80 15.45 -9.88
N HIS A 69 -26.90 14.85 -8.70
CA HIS A 69 -25.94 13.84 -8.23
C HIS A 69 -26.48 12.46 -8.58
N ILE A 70 -25.76 11.74 -9.43
CA ILE A 70 -26.22 10.45 -9.93
C ILE A 70 -25.92 9.34 -8.93
N SER A 71 -26.79 8.34 -8.87
CA SER A 71 -26.54 7.11 -8.10
C SER A 71 -26.27 5.95 -9.04
N VAL A 72 -25.12 5.30 -8.88
CA VAL A 72 -24.70 4.18 -9.76
C VAL A 72 -24.74 2.89 -8.95
N THR A 73 -25.38 1.86 -9.50
CA THR A 73 -25.56 0.55 -8.87
C THR A 73 -25.23 -0.57 -9.85
N SER A 74 -24.75 -1.71 -9.36
CA SER A 74 -24.48 -2.89 -10.19
C SER A 74 -25.78 -3.61 -10.56
N ALA A 75 -25.91 -4.02 -11.83
CA ALA A 75 -27.04 -4.83 -12.29
C ALA A 75 -27.10 -6.24 -11.67
N SER A 76 -26.02 -6.68 -11.02
CA SER A 76 -25.93 -8.02 -10.45
C SER A 76 -26.50 -8.15 -9.04
N GLY A 77 -27.00 -7.06 -8.42
CA GLY A 77 -27.68 -7.12 -7.13
C GLY A 77 -26.79 -7.45 -5.92
N ASP A 78 -25.48 -7.58 -6.12
CA ASP A 78 -24.53 -7.73 -5.02
C ASP A 78 -24.35 -6.39 -4.32
N ALA A 79 -25.06 -6.23 -3.19
CA ALA A 79 -24.94 -5.13 -2.23
C ALA A 79 -23.57 -5.08 -1.50
N SER A 80 -22.55 -5.74 -2.07
CA SER A 80 -21.23 -5.94 -1.49
C SER A 80 -20.15 -5.02 -2.08
N ASP A 81 -20.50 -4.22 -3.10
CA ASP A 81 -19.56 -3.33 -3.81
C ASP A 81 -20.12 -1.89 -3.92
N ASP A 82 -21.13 -1.56 -3.12
CA ASP A 82 -21.53 -0.16 -2.92
C ASP A 82 -20.37 0.56 -2.23
N GLY A 83 -19.81 1.58 -2.86
CA GLY A 83 -18.70 2.40 -2.35
C GLY A 83 -18.96 3.13 -1.02
N SER A 84 -19.99 2.73 -0.26
CA SER A 84 -20.36 3.22 1.06
C SER A 84 -19.40 2.81 2.19
N HIS A 85 -18.30 2.12 1.87
CA HIS A 85 -17.24 1.83 2.84
C HIS A 85 -16.43 3.06 3.30
N PHE A 86 -16.59 4.23 2.67
CA PHE A 86 -15.78 5.42 3.00
C PHE A 86 -16.53 6.60 3.66
N THR A 87 -17.86 6.55 3.84
CA THR A 87 -18.63 7.75 4.28
C THR A 87 -19.56 7.57 5.47
N LYS A 88 -19.33 6.60 6.36
CA LYS A 88 -19.91 6.68 7.70
C LYS A 88 -19.00 7.52 8.59
N THR A 89 -19.08 8.83 8.42
CA THR A 89 -18.59 9.79 9.41
C THR A 89 -19.51 9.70 10.62
N ASP A 90 -18.94 9.24 11.72
CA ASP A 90 -19.54 9.17 13.04
C ASP A 90 -20.12 10.52 13.47
N ALA A 91 -21.43 10.62 13.48
CA ALA A 91 -22.13 11.57 14.32
C ALA A 91 -22.73 10.77 15.48
N ASN A 92 -22.16 10.98 16.67
CA ASN A 92 -22.63 10.50 17.97
C ASN A 92 -22.13 9.12 18.43
N ARG A 93 -20.86 9.04 18.85
CA ARG A 93 -20.42 8.11 19.90
C ARG A 93 -19.38 8.78 20.82
N ASP A 94 -19.85 9.73 21.62
CA ASP A 94 -19.27 9.96 22.94
C ASP A 94 -19.78 8.82 23.84
N THR A 95 -18.95 7.81 24.08
CA THR A 95 -18.79 7.16 25.38
C THR A 95 -17.65 6.15 25.30
N ASP A 96 -16.72 6.36 26.22
CA ASP A 96 -15.60 5.53 26.65
C ASP A 96 -15.97 4.05 26.83
N GLU A 97 -15.73 3.20 25.82
CA GLU A 97 -15.64 1.74 26.00
C GLU A 97 -14.90 1.10 24.80
N ILE A 98 -13.63 0.70 25.03
CA ILE A 98 -12.84 -0.15 24.12
C ILE A 98 -13.58 -1.49 24.01
N THR A 99 -14.43 -1.59 23.01
CA THR A 99 -15.31 -2.73 22.77
C THR A 99 -14.73 -3.62 21.69
N GLN A 100 -15.09 -4.90 21.79
CA GLN A 100 -14.66 -6.07 21.00
C GLN A 100 -14.92 -5.99 19.47
N GLU A 101 -15.05 -4.79 18.89
CA GLU A 101 -15.48 -4.52 17.51
C GLU A 101 -14.37 -3.99 16.59
N GLU A 102 -13.20 -3.59 17.11
CA GLU A 102 -12.06 -3.22 16.25
C GLU A 102 -11.35 -4.44 15.66
N LYS A 103 -11.39 -5.59 16.36
CA LYS A 103 -10.85 -6.88 15.89
C LYS A 103 -11.35 -7.30 14.50
N PRO A 104 -12.66 -7.26 14.17
CA PRO A 104 -13.12 -7.64 12.84
C PRO A 104 -12.65 -6.68 11.73
N ARG A 105 -12.54 -5.37 11.97
CA ARG A 105 -12.03 -4.42 10.96
C ARG A 105 -10.53 -4.60 10.74
N THR A 106 -9.77 -4.70 11.83
CA THR A 106 -8.34 -5.06 11.86
C THR A 106 -8.08 -6.36 11.12
N ARG A 107 -8.94 -7.38 11.30
CA ARG A 107 -8.82 -8.66 10.60
C ARG A 107 -9.04 -8.56 9.08
N ILE A 108 -9.96 -7.71 8.62
CA ILE A 108 -10.17 -7.49 7.17
C ILE A 108 -8.90 -6.85 6.56
N PHE A 109 -8.31 -5.87 7.23
CA PHE A 109 -7.03 -5.29 6.79
C PHE A 109 -5.89 -6.29 6.89
N ALA A 110 -5.82 -7.09 7.97
CA ALA A 110 -4.83 -8.13 8.14
C ALA A 110 -4.92 -9.17 7.03
N GLU A 111 -6.12 -9.52 6.59
CA GLU A 111 -6.37 -10.44 5.47
C GLU A 111 -5.89 -9.85 4.13
N TYR A 112 -6.18 -8.58 3.85
CA TYR A 112 -5.67 -7.90 2.65
C TYR A 112 -4.14 -7.79 2.67
N LEU A 113 -3.58 -7.43 3.82
CA LEU A 113 -2.14 -7.36 4.03
C LEU A 113 -1.51 -8.75 3.92
N ALA A 114 -2.15 -9.79 4.44
CA ALA A 114 -1.70 -11.17 4.31
C ALA A 114 -1.61 -11.58 2.83
N HIS A 115 -2.61 -11.23 2.02
CA HIS A 115 -2.51 -11.38 0.57
C HIS A 115 -1.34 -10.59 -0.03
N GLY A 116 -1.11 -9.35 0.43
CA GLY A 116 0.06 -8.56 0.08
C GLY A 116 1.40 -9.21 0.44
N TYR A 117 1.50 -9.84 1.61
CA TYR A 117 2.70 -10.58 2.05
C TYR A 117 2.93 -11.83 1.20
N VAL A 118 1.89 -12.62 0.93
CA VAL A 118 2.05 -13.83 0.12
C VAL A 118 2.44 -13.49 -1.32
N VAL A 119 1.86 -12.43 -1.90
CA VAL A 119 2.26 -11.91 -3.22
C VAL A 119 3.67 -11.32 -3.16
N GLY A 120 4.01 -10.58 -2.10
CA GLY A 120 5.33 -10.01 -1.86
C GLY A 120 6.43 -11.07 -1.78
N ASP A 121 6.22 -12.12 -0.99
CA ASP A 121 7.16 -13.24 -0.88
C ASP A 121 7.31 -13.98 -2.20
N ALA A 122 6.21 -14.26 -2.92
CA ALA A 122 6.27 -14.91 -4.22
C ALA A 122 7.00 -14.07 -5.27
N THR A 123 6.77 -12.75 -5.28
CA THR A 123 7.43 -11.82 -6.21
C THR A 123 8.91 -11.61 -5.87
N LEU A 124 9.27 -11.49 -4.59
CA LEU A 124 10.66 -11.42 -4.13
C LEU A 124 11.42 -12.70 -4.47
N GLN A 125 10.84 -13.86 -4.19
CA GLN A 125 11.46 -15.14 -4.51
C GLN A 125 11.67 -15.30 -6.02
N ARG A 126 10.68 -14.90 -6.82
CA ARG A 126 10.80 -14.92 -8.28
C ARG A 126 11.82 -13.90 -8.79
N ALA A 127 11.90 -12.72 -8.20
CA ALA A 127 12.88 -11.69 -8.55
C ALA A 127 14.31 -12.15 -8.26
N ILE A 128 14.55 -12.78 -7.09
CA ILE A 128 15.83 -13.38 -6.74
C ILE A 128 16.17 -14.53 -7.70
N GLU A 129 15.20 -15.38 -8.04
CA GLU A 129 15.44 -16.48 -8.97
C GLU A 129 15.79 -15.97 -10.37
N LEU A 130 15.07 -14.97 -10.87
CA LEU A 130 15.33 -14.34 -12.16
C LEU A 130 16.69 -13.65 -12.16
N ASP A 131 17.03 -12.94 -11.08
CA ASP A 131 18.34 -12.31 -10.94
C ASP A 131 19.49 -13.32 -10.84
N SER A 132 19.29 -14.44 -10.13
CA SER A 132 20.26 -15.54 -10.07
C SER A 132 20.46 -16.22 -11.43
N GLN A 133 19.38 -16.41 -12.20
CA GLN A 133 19.44 -17.01 -13.52
C GLN A 133 20.06 -16.10 -14.58
N HIS A 134 19.77 -14.80 -14.54
CA HIS A 134 20.14 -13.85 -15.59
C HIS A 134 21.28 -12.89 -15.20
N GLY A 135 21.69 -12.87 -13.93
CA GLY A 135 22.75 -12.02 -13.40
C GLY A 135 22.49 -10.52 -13.59
N ILE A 136 21.25 -10.07 -13.52
CA ILE A 136 20.89 -8.68 -13.89
C ILE A 136 21.57 -7.69 -12.94
N SER A 137 21.52 -7.95 -11.64
CA SER A 137 22.16 -7.15 -10.59
C SER A 137 23.67 -7.12 -10.77
N SER A 138 24.31 -8.26 -11.06
CA SER A 138 25.76 -8.30 -11.25
C SER A 138 26.19 -7.51 -12.49
N ARG A 139 25.43 -7.62 -13.59
CA ARG A 139 25.66 -6.83 -14.81
C ARG A 139 25.46 -5.33 -14.58
N PHE A 140 24.44 -4.95 -13.81
CA PHE A 140 24.18 -3.56 -13.45
C PHE A 140 25.28 -3.00 -12.55
N LEU A 141 25.66 -3.71 -11.48
CA LEU A 141 26.76 -3.30 -10.60
C LEU A 141 28.08 -3.17 -11.36
N ASN A 142 28.41 -4.13 -12.22
CA ASN A 142 29.60 -4.04 -13.07
C ASN A 142 29.55 -2.83 -14.01
N THR A 143 28.37 -2.51 -14.55
CA THR A 143 28.18 -1.32 -15.39
C THR A 143 28.43 -0.05 -14.56
N LEU A 144 27.81 0.08 -13.38
CA LEU A 144 28.05 1.21 -12.48
C LEU A 144 29.52 1.34 -12.09
N GLN A 145 30.17 0.23 -11.74
CA GLN A 145 31.61 0.22 -11.42
C GLN A 145 32.47 0.65 -12.61
N SER A 146 32.13 0.21 -13.84
CA SER A 146 32.87 0.62 -15.03
C SER A 146 32.69 2.11 -15.37
N LEU A 147 31.49 2.66 -15.15
CA LEU A 147 31.25 4.10 -15.29
C LEU A 147 32.02 4.87 -14.21
N ASP A 148 32.00 4.39 -12.97
CA ASP A 148 32.73 5.02 -11.87
C ASP A 148 34.25 5.01 -12.10
N GLN A 149 34.82 3.88 -12.54
CA GLN A 149 36.23 3.81 -12.92
C GLN A 149 36.59 4.75 -14.07
N LYS A 150 35.68 4.95 -15.04
CA LYS A 150 35.94 5.80 -16.20
C LYS A 150 35.84 7.29 -15.88
N TYR A 151 34.88 7.68 -15.04
CA TYR A 151 34.56 9.09 -14.79
C TYR A 151 34.94 9.57 -13.38
N HIS A 152 35.43 8.67 -12.52
CA HIS A 152 35.73 8.93 -11.10
C HIS A 152 34.58 9.70 -10.42
N ALA A 153 33.34 9.32 -10.74
CA ALA A 153 32.16 10.07 -10.32
C ALA A 153 31.99 10.02 -8.79
N THR A 154 32.25 8.85 -8.19
CA THR A 154 32.22 8.64 -6.74
C THR A 154 33.31 9.43 -6.05
N ASP A 155 34.54 9.42 -6.58
CA ASP A 155 35.67 10.16 -6.00
C ASP A 155 35.43 11.67 -6.08
N ARG A 156 34.90 12.16 -7.22
CA ARG A 156 34.55 13.57 -7.41
C ARG A 156 33.39 14.00 -6.51
N ALA A 157 32.38 13.15 -6.35
CA ALA A 157 31.28 13.40 -5.43
C ALA A 157 31.77 13.45 -3.98
N LYS A 158 32.61 12.49 -3.55
CA LYS A 158 33.25 12.48 -2.23
C LYS A 158 34.15 13.69 -1.99
N ALA A 159 34.99 14.07 -2.95
CA ALA A 159 35.88 15.22 -2.81
C ALA A 159 35.10 16.54 -2.78
N THR A 160 34.04 16.66 -3.59
CA THR A 160 33.13 17.82 -3.55
C THR A 160 32.41 17.88 -2.21
N ASP A 161 31.96 16.73 -1.70
CA ASP A 161 31.31 16.66 -0.40
C ASP A 161 32.26 16.99 0.76
N GLN A 162 33.51 16.52 0.72
CA GLN A 162 34.53 16.85 1.72
C GLN A 162 34.94 18.31 1.69
N SER A 163 35.04 18.91 0.50
CA SER A 163 35.43 20.33 0.34
C SER A 163 34.29 21.31 0.65
N TYR A 164 33.06 20.98 0.28
CA TYR A 164 31.90 21.83 0.47
C TYR A 164 31.01 21.40 1.65
N GLY A 165 31.32 20.31 2.34
CA GLY A 165 30.57 19.81 3.51
C GLY A 165 29.07 19.66 3.24
N ILE A 166 28.65 19.26 2.03
CA ILE A 166 27.25 19.32 1.60
C ILE A 166 26.43 18.32 2.42
N SER A 167 26.93 17.09 2.60
CA SER A 167 26.32 16.06 3.44
C SER A 167 26.27 16.50 4.89
N ALA A 168 27.36 17.07 5.44
CA ALA A 168 27.38 17.55 6.82
C ALA A 168 26.38 18.72 7.04
N ARG A 169 26.26 19.63 6.08
CA ARG A 169 25.28 20.73 6.10
C ARG A 169 23.85 20.21 5.93
N ALA A 170 23.63 19.25 5.04
CA ALA A 170 22.35 18.59 4.88
C ALA A 170 21.95 17.87 6.19
N GLN A 171 22.86 17.15 6.82
CA GLN A 171 22.64 16.48 8.11
C GLN A 171 22.29 17.49 9.21
N GLY A 172 22.96 18.64 9.24
CA GLY A 172 22.62 19.74 10.14
C GLY A 172 21.25 20.37 9.86
N LEU A 173 20.88 20.54 8.58
CA LEU A 173 19.56 21.03 8.17
C LEU A 173 18.45 20.03 8.53
N PHE A 174 18.67 18.74 8.28
CA PHE A 174 17.76 17.66 8.69
C PHE A 174 17.62 17.59 10.21
N GLY A 175 18.72 17.73 10.96
CA GLY A 175 18.70 17.81 12.42
C GLY A 175 17.92 19.03 12.92
N GLY A 176 18.06 20.18 12.26
CA GLY A 176 17.26 21.38 12.52
C GLY A 176 15.77 21.13 12.32
N LEU A 177 15.37 20.53 11.19
CA LEU A 177 13.98 20.14 10.93
C LEU A 177 13.44 19.13 11.95
N SER A 178 14.27 18.16 12.36
CA SER A 178 13.92 17.20 13.41
C SER A 178 13.64 17.90 14.74
N SER A 179 14.46 18.89 15.13
CA SER A 179 14.25 19.65 16.38
C SER A 179 12.96 20.48 16.36
N TYR A 180 12.60 21.09 15.22
CA TYR A 180 11.32 21.77 15.05
C TYR A 180 10.15 20.79 15.10
N PHE A 181 10.30 19.61 14.47
CA PHE A 181 9.29 18.56 14.52
C PHE A 181 9.10 18.03 15.94
N GLU A 182 10.18 17.84 16.69
CA GLU A 182 10.16 17.40 18.08
C GLU A 182 9.56 18.46 19.03
N GLN A 183 9.84 19.74 18.76
CA GLN A 183 9.20 20.85 19.47
C GLN A 183 7.70 20.98 19.12
N ALA A 184 7.33 20.74 17.86
CA ALA A 184 5.93 20.68 17.44
C ALA A 184 5.21 19.49 18.06
N ALA A 185 5.84 18.32 18.09
CA ALA A 185 5.36 17.08 18.69
C ALA A 185 5.15 17.19 20.21
N SER A 186 5.99 17.95 20.91
CA SER A 186 5.85 18.18 22.36
C SER A 186 4.79 19.22 22.73
N SER A 187 4.23 19.96 21.77
CA SER A 187 3.10 20.87 22.00
C SER A 187 1.80 20.11 22.34
N PRO A 188 0.83 20.72 23.05
CA PRO A 188 -0.43 20.03 23.42
C PRO A 188 -1.23 19.49 22.22
N THR A 189 -1.14 20.15 21.06
CA THR A 189 -1.76 19.68 19.82
C THR A 189 -0.90 18.63 19.13
N GLY A 190 0.43 18.78 19.14
CA GLY A 190 1.36 17.79 18.61
C GLY A 190 1.34 16.47 19.36
N GLN A 191 1.20 16.50 20.69
CA GLN A 191 1.06 15.29 21.50
C GLN A 191 -0.19 14.49 21.13
N LYS A 192 -1.27 15.14 20.67
CA LYS A 192 -2.45 14.44 20.17
C LYS A 192 -2.18 13.77 18.82
N ILE A 193 -1.44 14.43 17.92
CA ILE A 193 -1.05 13.87 16.62
C ILE A 193 -0.07 12.71 16.80
N VAL A 194 0.92 12.86 17.69
CA VAL A 194 1.88 11.82 18.06
C VAL A 194 1.16 10.65 18.72
N ARG A 195 0.25 10.88 19.67
CA ARG A 195 -0.56 9.81 20.27
C ARG A 195 -1.43 9.10 19.24
N PHE A 196 -2.11 9.85 18.37
CA PHE A 196 -2.86 9.27 17.27
C PHE A 196 -1.97 8.38 16.37
N TYR A 197 -0.75 8.84 16.06
CA TYR A 197 0.21 8.06 15.29
C TYR A 197 0.72 6.83 16.06
N GLU A 198 1.12 6.96 17.31
CA GLU A 198 1.58 5.85 18.17
C GLU A 198 0.48 4.80 18.38
N ASP A 199 -0.75 5.23 18.65
CA ASP A 199 -1.91 4.34 18.79
C ASP A 199 -2.24 3.67 17.46
N SER A 200 -2.14 4.39 16.34
CA SER A 200 -2.27 3.80 14.99
C SER A 200 -1.14 2.81 14.69
N GLN A 201 0.09 3.07 15.12
CA GLN A 201 1.22 2.16 14.90
C GLN A 201 1.08 0.88 15.71
N ARG A 202 0.58 0.95 16.96
CA ARG A 202 0.27 -0.24 17.75
C ARG A 202 -0.81 -1.09 17.08
N GLN A 203 -1.88 -0.46 16.61
CA GLN A 203 -2.92 -1.14 15.84
C GLN A 203 -2.36 -1.75 14.55
N VAL A 204 -1.49 -1.05 13.81
CA VAL A 204 -0.84 -1.55 12.59
C VAL A 204 0.12 -2.69 12.90
N ALA A 205 0.86 -2.64 14.00
CA ALA A 205 1.75 -3.72 14.42
C ALA A 205 0.97 -5.00 14.73
N ASP A 206 -0.17 -4.88 15.42
CA ASP A 206 -1.07 -6.00 15.70
C ASP A 206 -1.70 -6.55 14.41
N ILE A 207 -2.17 -5.67 13.51
CA ILE A 207 -2.67 -6.03 12.18
C ILE A 207 -1.59 -6.77 11.39
N HIS A 208 -0.35 -6.28 11.41
CA HIS A 208 0.77 -6.87 10.67
C HIS A 208 1.15 -8.24 11.24
N ALA A 209 1.17 -8.40 12.56
CA ALA A 209 1.42 -9.69 13.19
C ALA A 209 0.32 -10.71 12.84
N GLU A 210 -0.96 -10.30 12.88
CA GLU A 210 -2.07 -11.16 12.45
C GLU A 210 -2.01 -11.46 10.95
N ALA A 211 -1.68 -10.46 10.12
CA ALA A 211 -1.53 -10.62 8.67
C ALA A 211 -0.45 -11.63 8.32
N ARG A 212 0.70 -11.55 9.00
CA ARG A 212 1.81 -12.48 8.78
C ARG A 212 1.42 -13.91 9.15
N ARG A 213 0.76 -14.08 10.30
CA ARG A 213 0.24 -15.38 10.73
C ARG A 213 -0.80 -15.93 9.75
N LEU A 214 -1.69 -15.09 9.22
CA LEU A 214 -2.68 -15.49 8.21
C LEU A 214 -2.02 -15.86 6.87
N ALA A 215 -0.98 -15.13 6.47
CA ALA A 215 -0.17 -15.45 5.29
C ALA A 215 0.51 -16.82 5.42
N ASP A 216 1.12 -17.10 6.57
CA ASP A 216 1.77 -18.39 6.86
C ASP A 216 0.75 -19.53 6.84
N LEU A 217 -0.43 -19.34 7.46
CA LEU A 217 -1.49 -20.33 7.51
C LEU A 217 -2.07 -20.63 6.11
N LYS A 218 -2.23 -19.60 5.26
CA LYS A 218 -2.62 -19.77 3.85
C LYS A 218 -1.56 -20.48 3.02
N LYS A 219 -0.28 -20.18 3.26
CA LYS A 219 0.85 -20.87 2.63
C LYS A 219 0.86 -22.35 2.99
N GLU A 220 0.61 -22.69 4.26
CA GLU A 220 0.53 -24.07 4.74
C GLU A 220 -0.68 -24.81 4.15
N GLN A 221 -1.88 -24.19 4.15
CA GLN A 221 -3.08 -24.74 3.50
C GLN A 221 -2.90 -24.95 1.99
N SER A 222 -2.02 -24.17 1.36
CA SER A 222 -1.69 -24.26 -0.05
C SER A 222 -0.56 -25.25 -0.35
N GLY A 223 -0.17 -26.09 0.61
CA GLY A 223 0.89 -27.09 0.42
C GLY A 223 2.30 -26.51 0.46
N GLY A 224 2.50 -25.40 1.19
CA GLY A 224 3.81 -24.76 1.41
C GLY A 224 4.25 -23.78 0.32
N SER A 225 3.56 -23.72 -0.83
CA SER A 225 3.89 -22.78 -1.91
C SER A 225 3.21 -21.42 -1.72
N ALA A 226 4.03 -20.37 -1.57
CA ALA A 226 3.55 -18.98 -1.58
C ALA A 226 2.95 -18.58 -2.94
N TYR A 227 3.44 -19.19 -4.03
CA TYR A 227 2.91 -18.97 -5.38
C TYR A 227 1.49 -19.52 -5.53
N LYS A 228 1.20 -20.68 -4.94
CA LYS A 228 -0.15 -21.24 -4.89
C LYS A 228 -1.06 -20.45 -3.95
N ALA A 229 -0.56 -20.07 -2.77
CA ALA A 229 -1.31 -19.30 -1.78
C ALA A 229 -1.70 -17.88 -2.24
N SER A 230 -0.92 -17.29 -3.14
CA SER A 230 -1.24 -15.98 -3.76
C SER A 230 -2.25 -16.09 -4.91
N GLY A 231 -2.65 -17.30 -5.31
CA GLY A 231 -3.55 -17.51 -6.44
C GLY A 231 -2.92 -17.22 -7.81
N LEU A 232 -1.60 -16.99 -7.86
CA LEU A 232 -0.86 -16.73 -9.10
C LEU A 232 -0.94 -17.91 -10.08
N GLU A 233 -1.18 -19.13 -9.58
CA GLU A 233 -1.43 -20.31 -10.42
C GLU A 233 -2.64 -20.15 -11.36
N LYS A 234 -3.65 -19.37 -10.96
CA LYS A 234 -4.86 -19.14 -11.77
C LYS A 234 -4.64 -18.14 -12.89
N ILE A 235 -3.64 -17.26 -12.73
CA ILE A 235 -3.36 -16.14 -13.65
C ILE A 235 -2.22 -16.50 -14.60
N PHE A 236 -1.16 -17.10 -14.07
CA PHE A 236 0.09 -17.39 -14.80
C PHE A 236 0.29 -18.89 -15.08
N GLY A 237 -0.66 -19.73 -14.67
CA GLY A 237 -0.57 -21.18 -14.80
C GLY A 237 0.22 -21.84 -13.66
N LYS A 238 0.12 -23.17 -13.61
CA LYS A 238 0.79 -23.99 -12.58
C LYS A 238 2.30 -23.76 -12.61
N GLU A 239 2.87 -23.55 -11.43
CA GLU A 239 4.31 -23.46 -11.24
C GLU A 239 4.97 -24.75 -11.74
N LYS A 240 6.07 -24.65 -12.51
CA LYS A 240 6.84 -25.83 -12.90
C LYS A 240 7.48 -26.40 -11.63
N GLU A 241 7.08 -27.61 -11.25
CA GLU A 241 7.58 -28.33 -10.09
C GLU A 241 9.11 -28.48 -10.18
N LYS A 242 9.85 -27.70 -9.38
CA LYS A 242 11.24 -28.02 -9.06
C LYS A 242 11.22 -28.89 -7.82
N THR A 243 11.62 -30.15 -7.99
CA THR A 243 12.00 -31.04 -6.90
C THR A 243 13.11 -30.36 -6.09
N VAL A 244 12.78 -29.94 -4.86
CA VAL A 244 13.77 -29.51 -3.88
C VAL A 244 14.42 -30.80 -3.36
N PRO A 245 15.74 -31.04 -3.55
CA PRO A 245 16.40 -32.14 -2.86
C PRO A 245 16.31 -31.91 -1.34
N PRO A 246 16.23 -32.97 -0.53
CA PRO A 246 15.93 -32.87 0.89
C PRO A 246 16.92 -31.93 1.58
N GLN A 247 16.39 -31.01 2.39
CA GLN A 247 17.18 -30.16 3.28
C GLN A 247 17.99 -31.07 4.21
N THR A 248 19.28 -31.21 3.96
CA THR A 248 20.23 -31.62 5.00
C THR A 248 20.23 -30.50 6.03
N GLY A 249 19.81 -30.84 7.24
CA GLY A 249 19.79 -29.90 8.36
C GLY A 249 21.19 -29.39 8.66
N GLU A 250 21.37 -28.08 8.55
CA GLU A 250 22.33 -27.32 9.33
C GLU A 250 21.57 -26.14 9.93
N THR A 251 21.48 -26.15 11.26
CA THR A 251 21.05 -25.01 12.06
C THR A 251 21.98 -23.83 11.79
N VAL A 252 21.55 -22.87 10.98
CA VAL A 252 22.17 -21.54 10.93
C VAL A 252 21.26 -20.59 11.69
N GLY A 253 21.80 -20.07 12.78
CA GLY A 253 21.08 -19.36 13.82
C GLY A 253 20.30 -18.15 13.33
N THR A 254 19.14 -17.98 13.97
CA THR A 254 18.40 -16.73 14.07
C THR A 254 19.32 -15.62 14.58
N ALA A 255 19.85 -14.78 13.69
CA ALA A 255 20.36 -13.47 14.08
C ALA A 255 19.16 -12.52 14.15
N ALA A 256 18.66 -12.30 15.37
CA ALA A 256 17.75 -11.21 15.68
C ALA A 256 18.38 -9.85 15.32
N PRO A 257 17.59 -8.83 14.95
CA PRO A 257 18.10 -7.49 14.75
C PRO A 257 18.65 -6.97 16.08
N THR A 258 19.95 -6.70 16.11
CA THR A 258 20.65 -6.17 17.28
C THR A 258 20.11 -4.76 17.58
N GLN A 259 19.55 -4.58 18.78
CA GLN A 259 19.34 -3.26 19.37
C GLN A 259 20.69 -2.53 19.46
N PRO A 260 20.72 -1.19 19.33
CA PRO A 260 21.92 -0.44 19.66
C PRO A 260 22.09 -0.44 21.19
N ASP A 261 23.07 -1.18 21.69
CA ASP A 261 23.45 -1.15 23.10
C ASP A 261 24.21 0.15 23.43
N ASP A 262 23.69 0.79 24.46
CA ASP A 262 24.19 1.96 25.15
C ASP A 262 25.43 1.57 25.98
N SER A 263 26.63 1.69 25.42
CA SER A 263 27.88 1.73 26.20
C SER A 263 29.07 2.19 25.37
N SER A 264 29.18 3.51 25.16
CA SER A 264 30.49 4.13 25.01
C SER A 264 30.59 5.32 25.97
N SER A 265 30.93 5.00 27.21
CA SER A 265 31.37 5.98 28.19
C SER A 265 32.70 6.60 27.69
N VAL A 266 32.57 7.72 27.00
CA VAL A 266 33.68 8.65 26.76
C VAL A 266 34.18 9.12 28.13
N PRO A 267 35.45 8.91 28.51
CA PRO A 267 35.94 9.47 29.77
C PRO A 267 36.03 11.00 29.64
N LEU A 268 35.19 11.63 30.45
CA LEU A 268 35.14 13.07 30.69
C LEU A 268 36.51 13.57 31.18
N SER A 269 37.25 14.26 30.32
CA SER A 269 38.44 15.00 30.72
C SER A 269 38.04 16.12 31.66
N LYS A 270 38.56 16.12 32.89
CA LYS A 270 38.50 17.26 33.81
C LYS A 270 39.83 18.04 33.81
N PRO A 271 39.78 19.36 34.04
CA PRO A 271 40.92 20.26 33.88
C PRO A 271 41.77 20.37 35.16
N GLY A 272 43.08 20.61 34.98
CA GLY A 272 43.95 21.53 35.74
C GLY A 272 44.15 21.39 37.26
N GLY A 273 45.42 21.29 37.68
CA GLY A 273 45.94 21.68 39.01
C GLY A 273 47.22 20.89 39.37
N GLU A 274 48.43 21.38 39.10
CA GLU A 274 49.31 22.29 39.87
C GLU A 274 50.31 21.59 40.83
N LYS A 275 51.60 21.95 40.68
CA LYS A 275 52.80 21.79 41.56
C LYS A 275 53.31 20.35 41.79
N ALA A 276 54.61 20.06 41.80
CA ALA A 276 55.80 20.86 42.10
C ALA A 276 57.00 20.47 41.23
#